data_AF-A0A653BIU5-F1
#
_entry.id   AF-A0A653BIU5-F1
#
_cell.length_a   1.000
_cell.length_b   1.000
_cell.length_c   1.000
_cell.angle_alpha   90.00
_cell.angle_beta   90.00
_cell.angle_gamma   90.00
#
_symmetry.space_group_name_H-M   'P 1'
#
loop_
_entity.id
_entity.type
_entity.pdbx_description
1 polymer ?
#
loop_
_entity_poly.entity_id
_entity_poly.type
_entity_poly.pdbx_seq_one_letter_code
_entity_poly.pdbx_strand_id
1 'polypeptide(L)'
;MRQRVLLRMDLPPSLTLLHDEDYPEFEDEIYKEMKFTCRHFCLLIRVTEELERVFTYQTFFQTVVTLVMMASCLFVMSSVQVNSVVFYTQAEYCCCILTSATIFYWSGTGVITAVSIINIVK
;
A
#
# COMPACT_ATOMS: atom_id res chain seq x y z
N MET A 1 2.60 22.94 -9.44
CA MET A 1 3.96 23.50 -9.26
C MET A 1 4.00 24.98 -9.57
N ARG A 2 3.74 25.40 -10.81
CA ARG A 2 3.84 26.81 -11.27
C ARG A 2 3.17 27.85 -10.34
N GLN A 3 1.91 27.64 -9.95
CA GLN A 3 1.21 28.53 -9.00
C GLN A 3 1.87 28.63 -7.62
N ARG A 4 2.48 27.54 -7.14
CA ARG A 4 3.16 27.51 -5.82
C ARG A 4 4.47 28.28 -5.87
N VAL A 5 5.22 28.19 -6.98
CA VAL A 5 6.46 28.94 -7.20
C VAL A 5 6.17 30.43 -7.40
N LEU A 6 5.12 30.76 -8.19
CA LEU A 6 4.65 32.14 -8.38
C LEU A 6 4.27 32.84 -7.06
N LEU A 7 3.53 32.14 -6.19
CA LEU A 7 3.18 32.65 -4.85
C LEU A 7 4.39 32.82 -3.92
N ARG A 8 5.45 32.02 -4.09
CA ARG A 8 6.64 32.06 -3.24
C ARG A 8 7.60 33.17 -3.61
N MET A 9 7.60 33.56 -4.89
CA MET A 9 8.40 34.64 -5.44
C MET A 9 7.63 35.98 -5.52
N ASP A 10 6.42 36.04 -4.97
CA ASP A 10 5.55 37.23 -4.94
C ASP A 10 5.23 37.81 -6.33
N LEU A 11 5.18 36.95 -7.36
CA LEU A 11 4.88 37.35 -8.74
C LEU A 11 3.36 37.34 -9.02
N PRO A 12 2.86 38.28 -9.84
CA PRO A 12 1.44 38.39 -10.13
C PRO A 12 0.91 37.11 -10.81
N PRO A 13 -0.25 36.58 -10.37
CA PRO A 13 -0.81 35.33 -10.86
C PRO A 13 -1.28 35.36 -12.33
N SER A 14 -1.28 36.54 -12.95
CA SER A 14 -1.59 36.78 -14.37
C SER A 14 -0.37 36.66 -15.29
N LEU A 15 0.82 36.34 -14.79
CA LEU A 15 2.01 36.18 -15.61
C LEU A 15 1.96 34.87 -16.42
N THR A 16 1.27 34.92 -17.56
CA THR A 16 1.41 33.94 -18.65
C THR A 16 2.76 34.17 -19.33
N LEU A 17 3.84 33.78 -18.65
CA LEU A 17 5.14 33.50 -19.28
C LEU A 17 4.88 32.53 -20.44
N LEU A 18 5.04 33.07 -21.65
CA LEU A 18 4.78 32.42 -22.95
C LEU A 18 6.09 31.91 -23.57
N HIS A 19 7.24 32.34 -23.03
CA HIS A 19 8.60 31.85 -23.30
C HIS A 19 9.37 31.75 -21.99
N ASP A 20 10.01 30.61 -21.74
CA ASP A 20 10.79 30.37 -20.51
C ASP A 20 12.08 31.22 -20.46
N GLU A 21 12.53 31.78 -21.59
CA GLU A 21 13.76 32.60 -21.71
C GLU A 21 13.70 33.96 -21.00
N ASP A 22 12.51 34.48 -20.68
CA ASP A 22 12.36 35.84 -20.14
C ASP A 22 12.74 35.95 -18.65
N TYR A 23 12.75 34.85 -17.90
CA TYR A 23 13.01 34.83 -16.44
C TYR A 23 13.78 33.57 -16.01
N PRO A 24 15.11 33.52 -16.18
CA PRO A 24 15.92 32.35 -15.81
C PRO A 24 15.85 32.00 -14.32
N GLU A 25 15.66 32.99 -13.44
CA GLU A 25 15.52 32.77 -12.00
C GLU A 25 14.22 32.01 -11.63
N PHE A 26 13.15 32.22 -12.41
CA PHE A 26 11.88 31.52 -12.21
C PHE A 26 11.94 30.07 -12.70
N GLU A 27 12.62 29.85 -13.83
CA GLU A 27 12.90 28.52 -14.36
C GLU A 27 13.74 27.71 -13.36
N ASP A 28 14.81 28.29 -12.81
CA ASP A 28 15.67 27.66 -11.79
C ASP A 28 14.87 27.23 -10.55
N GLU A 29 13.94 28.06 -10.08
CA GLU A 29 13.13 27.75 -8.91
C GLU A 29 12.07 26.67 -9.20
N ILE A 30 11.50 26.66 -10.41
CA ILE A 30 10.66 25.54 -10.89
C ILE A 30 11.48 24.25 -10.98
N TYR A 31 12.71 24.28 -11.50
CA TYR A 31 13.57 23.11 -11.57
C TYR A 31 13.94 22.58 -10.20
N LYS A 32 14.21 23.45 -9.21
CA LYS A 32 14.44 23.03 -7.82
C LYS A 32 13.22 22.34 -7.24
N GLU A 33 12.03 22.91 -7.40
CA GLU A 33 10.77 22.33 -6.90
C GLU A 33 10.45 20.99 -7.60
N MET A 34 10.72 20.90 -8.91
CA MET A 34 10.57 19.69 -9.70
C MET A 34 11.53 18.60 -9.24
N LYS A 35 12.81 18.94 -9.03
CA LYS A 35 13.82 18.02 -8.52
C LYS A 35 13.49 17.54 -7.10
N PHE A 36 12.99 18.44 -6.26
CA PHE A 36 12.53 18.10 -4.91
C PHE A 36 11.37 17.09 -4.95
N THR A 37 10.35 17.38 -5.75
CA THR A 37 9.18 16.49 -5.91
C THR A 37 9.57 15.15 -6.53
N CYS A 38 10.43 15.15 -7.55
CA CYS A 38 10.98 13.95 -8.16
C CYS A 38 11.74 13.08 -7.16
N ARG A 39 12.55 13.69 -6.28
CA ARG A 39 13.23 12.98 -5.19
C ARG A 39 12.25 12.31 -4.23
N HIS A 40 11.15 12.99 -3.87
CA HIS A 40 10.10 12.40 -3.04
C HIS A 40 9.39 11.24 -3.73
N PHE A 41 9.10 11.35 -5.03
CA PHE A 41 8.56 10.24 -5.82
C PHE A 41 9.51 9.05 -5.89
N CYS A 42 10.81 9.27 -6.14
CA CYS A 42 11.80 8.18 -6.12
C CYS A 42 11.87 7.47 -4.76
N LEU A 43 11.77 8.22 -3.66
CA LEU A 43 11.71 7.63 -2.32
C LEU A 43 10.43 6.81 -2.11
N LEU A 44 9.27 7.32 -2.53
CA LEU A 44 8.01 6.58 -2.47
C LEU A 44 8.08 5.28 -3.28
N ILE A 45 8.61 5.32 -4.51
CA ILE A 45 8.78 4.14 -5.36
C ILE A 45 9.68 3.10 -4.67
N ARG A 46 10.81 3.53 -4.10
CA ARG A 46 11.71 2.63 -3.38
C ARG A 46 11.03 2.00 -2.15
N VAL A 47 10.28 2.78 -1.38
CA VAL A 47 9.54 2.27 -0.21
C VAL A 47 8.48 1.27 -0.66
N THR A 48 7.78 1.51 -1.76
CA THR A 48 6.78 0.58 -2.29
C THR A 48 7.38 -0.76 -2.74
N GLU A 49 8.56 -0.76 -3.36
CA GLU A 49 9.27 -1.99 -3.76
C GLU A 49 9.66 -2.83 -2.53
N GLU A 50 10.13 -2.20 -1.45
CA GLU A 50 10.44 -2.91 -0.20
C GLU A 50 9.17 -3.41 0.51
N LEU A 51 8.09 -2.64 0.46
CA LEU A 51 6.81 -2.98 1.06
C LEU A 51 6.17 -4.18 0.35
N GLU A 52 6.27 -4.27 -0.97
CA GLU A 52 5.85 -5.44 -1.76
C GLU A 52 6.54 -6.73 -1.30
N ARG A 53 7.86 -6.68 -1.07
CA ARG A 53 8.62 -7.84 -0.56
C ARG A 53 8.15 -8.26 0.82
N VAL A 54 8.01 -7.30 1.75
CA VAL A 54 7.55 -7.58 3.11
C VAL A 54 6.15 -8.18 3.10
N PHE A 55 5.23 -7.63 2.33
CA PHE A 55 3.86 -8.15 2.21
C PHE A 55 3.81 -9.55 1.60
N THR A 56 4.69 -9.86 0.65
CA THR A 56 4.79 -11.21 0.07
C THR A 56 5.16 -12.25 1.13
N TYR A 57 6.22 -12.00 1.91
CA TYR A 57 6.63 -12.90 2.99
C TYR A 57 5.58 -13.00 4.10
N GLN A 58 5.00 -11.87 4.49
CA GLN A 58 3.94 -11.80 5.50
C GLN A 58 2.72 -12.62 5.08
N THR A 59 2.28 -12.50 3.82
CA THR A 59 1.14 -13.24 3.29
C THR A 59 1.44 -14.73 3.31
N PHE A 60 2.62 -15.14 2.85
CA PHE A 60 3.04 -16.54 2.88
C PHE A 60 3.00 -17.13 4.30
N PHE A 61 3.59 -16.42 5.27
CA PHE A 61 3.60 -16.86 6.67
C PHE A 61 2.17 -16.95 7.24
N GLN A 62 1.33 -15.95 6.97
CA GLN A 62 -0.07 -15.95 7.39
C GLN A 62 -0.84 -17.14 6.80
N THR A 63 -0.61 -17.48 5.52
CA THR A 63 -1.21 -18.66 4.89
C THR A 63 -0.80 -19.96 5.59
N VAL A 64 0.48 -20.11 5.93
CA VAL A 64 0.98 -21.29 6.65
C VAL A 64 0.36 -21.40 8.05
N VAL A 65 0.33 -20.30 8.81
CA VAL A 65 -0.27 -20.27 10.15
C VAL A 65 -1.76 -20.60 10.10
N THR A 66 -2.51 -20.00 9.18
CA THR A 66 -3.95 -20.26 9.04
C THR A 66 -4.24 -21.71 8.65
N LEU A 67 -3.41 -22.33 7.79
CA LEU A 67 -3.50 -23.76 7.46
C LEU A 67 -3.30 -24.66 8.68
N VAL A 68 -2.26 -24.40 9.48
CA VAL A 68 -1.97 -25.19 10.70
C VAL A 68 -3.12 -25.06 11.72
N MET A 69 -3.62 -23.84 11.90
CA MET A 69 -4.73 -23.58 12.81
C MET A 69 -6.01 -24.28 12.33
N MET A 70 -6.30 -24.22 11.02
CA MET A 70 -7.46 -24.89 10.43
C MET A 70 -7.36 -26.42 10.58
N ALA A 71 -6.20 -27.01 10.32
CA ALA A 71 -5.97 -28.45 10.51
C ALA A 71 -6.18 -28.86 11.98
N SER A 72 -5.70 -28.04 12.92
CA SER A 72 -5.87 -28.26 14.35
C SER A 72 -7.36 -28.22 14.76
N CYS A 73 -8.11 -27.23 14.26
CA CYS A 73 -9.54 -27.11 14.54
C CYS A 73 -10.33 -28.28 13.98
N LEU A 74 -10.04 -28.69 12.73
CA LEU A 74 -10.68 -29.84 12.09
C LEU A 74 -10.40 -31.15 12.82
N PHE A 75 -9.17 -31.33 13.33
CA PHE A 75 -8.80 -32.50 14.13
C PHE A 75 -9.57 -32.56 15.47
N VAL A 76 -9.74 -31.42 16.14
CA VAL A 76 -10.53 -31.37 17.38
C VAL A 76 -12.00 -31.63 17.07
N MET A 77 -12.55 -31.02 16.02
CA MET A 77 -13.94 -31.24 15.60
C MET A 77 -14.24 -32.70 15.25
N SER A 78 -13.30 -33.40 14.59
CA SER A 78 -13.49 -34.80 14.23
C SER A 78 -13.46 -35.75 15.44
N SER A 79 -12.83 -35.31 16.53
CA SER A 79 -12.67 -36.10 17.76
C SER A 79 -13.79 -35.88 18.78
N VAL A 80 -14.69 -34.93 18.53
CA VAL A 80 -15.67 -34.43 19.51
C VAL A 80 -17.10 -34.63 18.99
N GLN A 81 -18.06 -34.86 19.90
CA GLN A 81 -19.47 -34.97 19.53
C GLN A 81 -20.04 -33.64 19.03
N VAL A 82 -20.83 -33.69 17.96
CA VAL A 82 -21.40 -32.53 17.24
C VAL A 82 -22.25 -31.62 18.15
N ASN A 83 -22.93 -32.18 19.16
CA ASN A 83 -23.76 -31.41 20.09
C ASN A 83 -23.01 -30.88 21.32
N SER A 84 -21.68 -31.02 21.37
CA SER A 84 -20.90 -30.49 22.49
C SER A 84 -20.64 -28.99 22.30
N VAL A 85 -20.54 -28.27 23.42
CA VAL A 85 -20.12 -26.86 23.44
C VAL A 85 -18.76 -26.67 22.74
N VAL A 86 -17.85 -27.63 22.92
CA VAL A 86 -16.51 -27.61 22.32
C VAL A 86 -16.57 -27.61 20.80
N PHE A 87 -17.48 -28.37 20.19
CA PHE A 87 -17.66 -28.38 18.73
C PHE A 87 -18.07 -27.00 18.22
N TYR A 88 -19.06 -26.36 18.86
CA TYR A 88 -19.52 -25.02 18.48
C TYR A 88 -18.44 -23.95 18.67
N THR A 89 -17.68 -23.99 19.77
CA THR A 89 -16.56 -23.06 19.99
C THR A 89 -15.47 -23.22 18.93
N GLN A 90 -15.14 -24.44 18.54
CA GLN A 90 -14.18 -24.67 17.45
C GLN A 90 -14.73 -24.20 16.10
N ALA A 91 -16.03 -24.33 15.85
CA ALA A 91 -16.67 -23.88 14.62
C ALA A 91 -16.64 -22.36 14.48
N GLU A 92 -16.96 -21.65 15.57
CA GLU A 92 -16.82 -20.21 15.65
C GLU A 92 -15.36 -19.77 15.45
N TYR A 93 -14.41 -20.47 16.09
CA TYR A 93 -12.99 -20.18 15.94
C TYR A 93 -12.49 -20.35 14.49
N CYS A 94 -12.92 -21.41 13.80
CA CYS A 94 -12.68 -21.58 12.36
C CYS A 94 -13.20 -20.38 11.54
N CYS A 95 -14.42 -19.91 11.82
CA CYS A 95 -14.99 -18.75 11.15
C CYS A 95 -14.17 -17.47 11.39
N CYS A 96 -13.69 -17.26 12.62
CA CYS A 96 -12.81 -16.14 12.93
C CYS A 96 -11.48 -16.22 12.17
N ILE A 97 -10.85 -17.40 12.10
CA ILE A 97 -9.60 -17.61 11.34
C ILE A 97 -9.83 -17.29 9.86
N LEU A 98 -10.89 -17.81 9.25
CA LEU A 98 -11.22 -17.54 7.85
C LEU A 98 -11.45 -16.06 7.59
N THR A 99 -12.21 -15.39 8.46
CA THR A 99 -12.47 -13.94 8.34
C THR A 99 -11.17 -13.14 8.44
N SER A 100 -10.29 -13.50 9.37
CA SER A 100 -8.99 -12.85 9.50
C SER A 100 -8.14 -13.03 8.25
N ALA A 101 -8.12 -14.24 7.67
CA ALA A 101 -7.40 -14.52 6.44
C ALA A 101 -7.94 -13.67 5.28
N THR A 102 -9.26 -13.59 5.10
CA THR A 102 -9.89 -12.76 4.07
C THR A 102 -9.50 -11.28 4.20
N ILE A 103 -9.51 -10.72 5.41
CA ILE A 103 -9.12 -9.33 5.65
C ILE A 103 -7.65 -9.10 5.27
N PHE A 104 -6.77 -10.03 5.64
CA PHE A 104 -5.35 -9.96 5.28
C PHE A 104 -5.14 -10.02 3.77
N TYR A 105 -5.80 -10.96 3.07
CA TYR A 105 -5.70 -11.06 1.61
C TYR A 105 -6.24 -9.81 0.92
N TRP A 106 -7.38 -9.28 1.37
CA TRP A 106 -7.96 -8.05 0.82
C TRP A 106 -7.03 -6.84 0.99
N SER A 107 -6.38 -6.73 2.14
CA SER A 107 -5.42 -5.66 2.40
C SER A 107 -4.17 -5.81 1.52
N GLY A 108 -3.68 -7.05 1.34
CA GLY A 108 -2.55 -7.34 0.48
C GLY A 108 -2.80 -7.04 -1.01
N THR A 109 -3.97 -7.40 -1.54
CA THR A 109 -4.31 -7.13 -2.95
C THR A 109 -4.40 -5.63 -3.25
N GLY A 110 -4.91 -4.83 -2.31
CA GLY A 110 -4.93 -3.37 -2.42
C GLY A 110 -3.53 -2.77 -2.54
N VAL A 111 -2.58 -3.26 -1.74
CA VAL A 111 -1.18 -2.84 -1.79
C VAL A 111 -0.54 -3.22 -3.13
N ILE A 112 -0.66 -4.47 -3.56
CA ILE A 112 -0.05 -4.96 -4.82
C ILE A 112 -0.59 -4.20 -6.03
N THR A 113 -1.90 -3.89 -6.03
CA THR A 113 -2.53 -3.13 -7.12
C THR A 113 -2.02 -1.69 -7.16
N ALA A 114 -1.88 -1.04 -6.00
CA ALA A 114 -1.31 0.31 -5.90
C ALA A 114 0.14 0.36 -6.42
N VAL A 115 0.96 -0.65 -6.09
CA VAL A 115 2.33 -0.76 -6.62
C VAL A 115 2.35 -0.99 -8.12
N SER A 116 1.45 -1.84 -8.64
CA SER A 116 1.35 -2.13 -10.08
C SER A 116 1.02 -0.87 -10.89
N ILE A 117 0.13 0.00 -10.39
CA ILE A 117 -0.20 1.28 -11.02
C ILE A 117 1.03 2.20 -11.09
N ILE A 118 1.83 2.26 -10.02
CA ILE A 118 3.05 3.07 -9.99
C ILE A 118 4.07 2.55 -11.00
N ASN A 119 4.21 1.23 -11.15
CA ASN A 119 5.13 0.64 -12.12
C ASN A 119 4.72 0.88 -13.59
N ILE A 120 3.43 1.09 -13.89
CA ILE A 120 2.96 1.46 -15.24
C ILE A 120 3.35 2.90 -15.60
N VAL A 121 3.55 3.77 -14.61
CA VAL A 121 3.93 5.19 -14.81
C VAL A 121 5.45 5.37 -14.95
N LYS A 122 6.23 4.31 -14.65
CA LYS A 122 7.70 4.29 -14.71
C LYS A 122 8.21 4.10 -16.15
#